data_AF-A0A7J6N4K0-F1
#
_entry.id   AF-A0A7J6N4K0-F1
#
_cell.length_a   1.000
_cell.length_b   1.000
_cell.length_c   1.000
_cell.angle_alpha   90.00
_cell.angle_beta   90.00
_cell.angle_gamma   90.00
#
_symmetry.space_group_name_H-M   'P 1'
#
loop_
_entity.id
_entity.type
_entity.pdbx_description
1 polymer ?
#
loop_
_entity_poly.entity_id
_entity_poly.type
_entity_poly.pdbx_seq_one_letter_code
_entity_poly.pdbx_strand_id
1 'polypeptide(L)'
;MGVPGSSLYLFSIRGRDQPGISHLMCQTIADFEHSTLLDISQICIDELLMLSLLVKVDDEHVAALTKELLLPANRMGVSVSVRQLHDDSGANKDGEDHQASLEGDDGLCGSEDCLVQVVYHPPKGTVVQCLPPALLLNVCSIATREGWSVVSVVHFNPDAPLWVHSLQLRVRQTGDFLPEESIQDDIYNAASHPVGSRQRLYLLLQEVCHRVGAEVVVRPYEAPSKPKPKSLVVFGLSEVLVSNDVLMLLLKEAGKDYDGIRAQCEKQKLSVNETSHRLVAALEGAPRDVVTRTISQLRLTKGAKKVCQALKYLGFKLALITSSASQSIARHVQSELGLDYALATEIEVDPKTDRITGK
;
A
#
# COMPACT_ATOMS: atom_id res chain seq x y z
N MET A 1 -4.37 -47.01 -15.16
CA MET A 1 -4.67 -46.76 -16.57
C MET A 1 -5.41 -45.44 -16.64
N GLY A 2 -4.71 -44.34 -16.98
CA GLY A 2 -5.33 -43.02 -17.11
C GLY A 2 -6.14 -42.96 -18.39
N VAL A 3 -7.36 -42.44 -18.33
CA VAL A 3 -8.15 -42.14 -19.53
C VAL A 3 -7.45 -40.96 -20.22
N PRO A 4 -6.99 -41.11 -21.48
CA PRO A 4 -6.42 -40.00 -22.24
C PRO A 4 -7.57 -39.17 -22.81
N GLY A 5 -7.62 -37.86 -22.55
CA GLY A 5 -8.57 -37.00 -23.28
C GLY A 5 -8.93 -35.66 -22.66
N SER A 6 -8.87 -35.48 -21.33
CA SER A 6 -9.33 -34.25 -20.68
C SER A 6 -8.21 -33.22 -20.55
N SER A 7 -8.31 -32.10 -21.27
CA SER A 7 -7.41 -30.95 -21.16
C SER A 7 -8.07 -29.79 -20.39
N LEU A 8 -7.25 -28.83 -19.97
CA LEU A 8 -7.70 -27.57 -19.41
C LEU A 8 -7.93 -26.54 -20.52
N TYR A 9 -9.08 -25.90 -20.52
CA TYR A 9 -9.44 -24.86 -21.47
C TYR A 9 -9.89 -23.60 -20.76
N LEU A 10 -9.33 -22.47 -21.16
CA LEU A 10 -9.74 -21.15 -20.71
C LEU A 10 -10.71 -20.54 -21.73
N PHE A 11 -11.98 -20.41 -21.34
CA PHE A 11 -12.99 -19.68 -22.10
C PHE A 11 -13.01 -18.22 -21.64
N SER A 12 -12.72 -17.30 -22.56
CA SER A 12 -12.73 -15.86 -22.32
C SER A 12 -13.92 -15.22 -23.03
N ILE A 13 -14.86 -14.68 -22.25
CA ILE A 13 -16.04 -13.97 -22.72
C ILE A 13 -15.80 -12.46 -22.55
N ARG A 14 -15.96 -11.68 -23.62
CA ARG A 14 -15.65 -10.23 -23.64
C ARG A 14 -16.70 -9.45 -24.40
N GLY A 15 -17.13 -8.32 -23.86
CA GLY A 15 -18.08 -7.43 -24.54
C GLY A 15 -18.67 -6.38 -23.63
N ARG A 16 -19.81 -5.80 -24.03
CA ARG A 16 -20.55 -4.85 -23.20
C ARG A 16 -21.25 -5.59 -22.06
N ASP A 17 -21.10 -5.11 -20.83
CA ASP A 17 -21.73 -5.69 -19.67
C ASP A 17 -23.25 -5.54 -19.70
N GLN A 18 -23.96 -6.56 -19.25
CA GLN A 18 -25.40 -6.56 -19.07
C GLN A 18 -25.83 -7.72 -18.16
N PRO A 19 -26.98 -7.58 -17.45
CA PRO A 19 -27.48 -8.61 -16.57
C PRO A 19 -27.65 -9.96 -17.27
N GLY A 20 -27.18 -11.03 -16.63
CA GLY A 20 -27.42 -12.42 -17.06
C GLY A 20 -26.28 -13.08 -17.83
N ILE A 21 -25.21 -12.38 -18.21
CA ILE A 21 -24.10 -12.99 -18.97
C ILE A 21 -23.48 -14.17 -18.20
N SER A 22 -23.04 -13.91 -16.97
CA SER A 22 -22.38 -14.92 -16.13
C SER A 22 -23.30 -16.11 -15.86
N HIS A 23 -24.58 -15.85 -15.59
CA HIS A 23 -25.60 -16.88 -15.39
C HIS A 23 -25.73 -17.79 -16.62
N LEU A 24 -25.92 -17.21 -17.81
CA LEU A 24 -26.12 -17.98 -19.04
C LEU A 24 -24.86 -18.76 -19.46
N MET A 25 -23.67 -18.17 -19.32
CA MET A 25 -22.41 -18.86 -19.62
C MET A 25 -22.19 -20.04 -18.66
N CYS A 26 -22.37 -19.83 -17.35
CA CYS A 26 -22.19 -20.88 -16.35
C CYS A 26 -23.26 -21.97 -16.49
N GLN A 27 -24.51 -21.60 -16.79
CA GLN A 27 -25.57 -22.56 -17.06
C GLN A 27 -25.23 -23.44 -18.27
N THR A 28 -24.74 -22.84 -19.36
CA THR A 28 -24.37 -23.58 -20.58
C THR A 28 -23.27 -24.62 -20.30
N ILE A 29 -22.30 -24.29 -19.45
CA ILE A 29 -21.25 -25.24 -19.03
C ILE A 29 -21.84 -26.29 -18.08
N ALA A 30 -22.66 -25.90 -17.11
CA ALA A 30 -23.26 -26.82 -16.15
C ALA A 30 -24.19 -27.85 -16.81
N ASP A 31 -24.92 -27.45 -17.86
CA ASP A 31 -25.81 -28.31 -18.63
C ASP A 31 -25.04 -29.25 -19.60
N PHE A 32 -23.73 -29.05 -19.77
CA PHE A 32 -22.89 -29.85 -20.66
C PHE A 32 -22.19 -30.98 -19.89
N GLU A 33 -22.69 -32.22 -20.06
CA GLU A 33 -22.30 -33.41 -19.27
C GLU A 33 -20.80 -33.73 -19.23
N HIS A 34 -20.03 -33.34 -20.26
CA HIS A 34 -18.60 -33.63 -20.39
C HIS A 34 -17.67 -32.50 -19.96
N SER A 35 -18.16 -31.57 -19.12
CA SER A 35 -17.36 -30.44 -18.67
C SER A 35 -17.42 -30.22 -17.15
N THR A 36 -16.30 -29.78 -16.59
CA THR A 36 -16.19 -29.40 -15.19
C THR A 36 -15.58 -28.00 -15.10
N LEU A 37 -16.32 -27.06 -14.53
CA LEU A 37 -15.83 -25.72 -14.25
C LEU A 37 -14.89 -25.75 -13.03
N LEU A 38 -13.65 -25.28 -13.20
CA LEU A 38 -12.60 -25.32 -12.17
C LEU A 38 -12.37 -23.97 -11.51
N ASP A 39 -12.39 -22.88 -12.29
CA ASP A 39 -12.16 -21.52 -11.78
C ASP A 39 -12.97 -20.50 -12.60
N ILE A 40 -13.34 -19.41 -11.95
CA ILE A 40 -14.12 -18.31 -12.53
C ILE A 40 -13.51 -16.98 -12.10
N SER A 41 -13.15 -16.16 -13.08
CA SER A 41 -12.71 -14.79 -12.85
C SER A 41 -13.52 -13.83 -13.70
N GLN A 42 -14.10 -12.81 -13.07
CA GLN A 42 -14.87 -11.77 -13.75
C GLN A 42 -14.40 -10.40 -13.34
N ILE A 43 -14.20 -9.54 -14.34
CA ILE A 43 -13.87 -8.13 -14.17
C ILE A 43 -14.84 -7.33 -15.03
N CYS A 44 -15.49 -6.32 -14.43
CA CYS A 44 -16.27 -5.32 -15.14
C CYS A 44 -15.62 -3.95 -14.89
N ILE A 45 -15.23 -3.27 -15.97
CA ILE A 45 -14.66 -1.92 -15.93
C ILE A 45 -15.56 -1.05 -16.79
N ASP A 46 -16.23 -0.08 -16.17
CA ASP A 46 -17.34 0.68 -16.75
C ASP A 46 -18.41 -0.24 -17.36
N GLU A 47 -18.59 -0.19 -18.68
CA GLU A 47 -19.53 -1.04 -19.41
C GLU A 47 -18.84 -2.23 -20.10
N LEU A 48 -17.56 -2.50 -19.82
CA LEU A 48 -16.81 -3.58 -20.45
C LEU A 48 -16.65 -4.76 -19.49
N LEU A 49 -17.15 -5.92 -19.91
CA LEU A 49 -17.02 -7.18 -19.22
C LEU A 49 -15.86 -8.01 -19.79
N MET A 50 -15.08 -8.59 -18.89
CA MET A 50 -14.23 -9.75 -19.16
C MET A 50 -14.55 -10.85 -18.15
N LEU A 51 -15.10 -11.96 -18.63
CA LEU A 51 -15.37 -13.17 -17.86
C LEU A 51 -14.46 -14.28 -18.37
N SER A 52 -13.79 -14.97 -17.46
CA SER A 52 -12.86 -16.06 -17.74
C SER A 52 -13.32 -17.30 -16.96
N LEU A 53 -13.50 -18.41 -17.67
CA LEU A 53 -13.98 -19.67 -17.13
C LEU A 53 -12.93 -20.73 -17.46
N LEU A 54 -12.28 -21.27 -16.43
CA LEU A 54 -11.35 -22.38 -16.57
C LEU A 54 -12.16 -23.67 -16.49
N VAL A 55 -12.19 -24.42 -17.60
CA VAL A 55 -13.03 -25.61 -17.75
C VAL A 55 -12.15 -26.79 -18.11
N LYS A 56 -12.34 -27.90 -17.40
CA LYS A 56 -11.83 -29.21 -17.78
C LYS A 56 -12.86 -29.87 -18.69
N VAL A 57 -12.47 -30.19 -19.92
CA VAL A 57 -13.34 -30.84 -20.93
C VAL A 57 -12.47 -31.72 -21.82
N ASP A 58 -13.05 -32.82 -22.31
CA ASP A 58 -12.35 -33.69 -23.25
C ASP A 58 -12.13 -32.97 -24.59
N ASP A 59 -10.95 -33.16 -25.20
CA ASP A 59 -10.54 -32.46 -26.43
C ASP A 59 -11.55 -32.65 -27.57
N GLU A 60 -12.21 -33.81 -27.63
CA GLU A 60 -13.26 -34.12 -28.62
C GLU A 60 -14.55 -33.30 -28.41
N HIS A 61 -14.83 -32.87 -27.18
CA HIS A 61 -16.04 -32.16 -26.79
C HIS A 61 -15.87 -30.64 -26.74
N VAL A 62 -14.64 -30.12 -26.82
CA VAL A 62 -14.39 -28.68 -26.69
C VAL A 62 -15.07 -27.85 -27.79
N ALA A 63 -15.10 -28.37 -29.02
CA ALA A 63 -15.73 -27.70 -30.15
C ALA A 63 -17.26 -27.63 -29.97
N ALA A 64 -17.86 -28.67 -29.41
CA ALA A 64 -19.29 -28.71 -29.09
C ALA A 64 -19.62 -27.72 -27.98
N LEU A 65 -18.88 -27.73 -26.88
CA LEU A 65 -19.06 -26.77 -25.78
C LEU A 65 -18.88 -25.32 -26.25
N THR A 66 -17.85 -25.05 -27.07
CA THR A 66 -17.62 -23.72 -27.64
C THR A 66 -18.83 -23.27 -28.46
N LYS A 67 -19.39 -24.16 -29.29
CA LYS A 67 -20.57 -23.87 -30.11
C LYS A 67 -21.80 -23.57 -29.24
N GLU A 68 -22.03 -24.33 -28.17
CA GLU A 68 -23.12 -24.07 -27.22
C GLU A 68 -22.97 -22.70 -26.55
N LEU A 69 -21.75 -22.33 -26.13
CA LEU A 69 -21.46 -21.01 -25.54
C LEU A 69 -21.62 -19.84 -26.53
N LEU A 70 -21.40 -20.06 -27.83
CA LEU A 70 -21.58 -19.03 -28.85
C LEU A 70 -23.05 -18.61 -29.01
N LEU A 71 -24.02 -19.48 -28.72
CA LEU A 71 -25.44 -19.16 -28.84
C LEU A 71 -25.90 -18.04 -27.87
N PRO A 72 -25.77 -18.19 -26.53
CA PRO A 72 -26.06 -17.11 -25.60
C PRO A 72 -25.11 -15.93 -25.82
N ALA A 73 -23.85 -16.15 -26.19
CA ALA A 73 -22.91 -15.07 -26.41
C ALA A 73 -23.35 -14.12 -27.54
N ASN A 74 -23.76 -14.68 -28.68
CA ASN A 74 -24.29 -13.91 -29.81
C ASN A 74 -25.58 -13.17 -29.45
N ARG A 75 -26.50 -13.82 -28.70
CA ARG A 75 -27.73 -13.16 -28.21
C ARG A 75 -27.41 -11.97 -27.31
N MET A 76 -26.32 -12.08 -26.56
CA MET A 76 -25.87 -11.07 -25.62
C MET A 76 -24.86 -10.08 -26.22
N GLY A 77 -24.54 -10.18 -27.50
CA GLY A 77 -23.55 -9.30 -28.14
C GLY A 77 -22.15 -9.36 -27.52
N VAL A 78 -21.78 -10.51 -26.93
CA VAL A 78 -20.44 -10.75 -26.37
C VAL A 78 -19.67 -11.72 -27.25
N SER A 79 -18.35 -11.59 -27.25
CA SER A 79 -17.42 -12.50 -27.94
C SER A 79 -16.96 -13.60 -26.99
N VAL A 80 -16.73 -14.81 -27.53
CA VAL A 80 -16.13 -15.94 -26.80
C VAL A 80 -14.87 -16.36 -27.54
N SER A 81 -13.77 -16.51 -26.80
CA SER A 81 -12.55 -17.16 -27.28
C SER A 81 -12.18 -18.31 -26.35
N VAL A 82 -11.55 -19.34 -26.92
CA VAL A 82 -11.11 -20.53 -26.20
C VAL A 82 -9.60 -20.71 -26.40
N ARG A 83 -8.89 -21.09 -25.35
CA ARG A 83 -7.46 -21.43 -25.40
C ARG A 83 -7.22 -22.67 -24.56
N GLN A 84 -6.53 -23.67 -25.11
CA GLN A 84 -6.03 -24.80 -24.34
C GLN A 84 -4.87 -24.35 -23.46
N LEU A 85 -4.89 -24.72 -22.18
CA LEU A 85 -3.75 -24.56 -21.28
C LEU A 85 -2.99 -25.88 -21.30
N HIS A 86 -1.74 -25.85 -21.74
CA HIS A 86 -0.83 -26.98 -21.57
C HIS A 86 -0.31 -26.94 -20.13
N ASP A 87 -0.27 -28.09 -19.47
CA ASP A 87 0.50 -28.23 -18.24
C ASP A 87 1.97 -27.99 -18.59
N ASP A 88 2.49 -26.79 -18.31
CA ASP A 88 3.92 -26.57 -18.13
C ASP A 88 4.36 -27.19 -16.79
N SER A 89 4.04 -28.48 -16.60
CA SER A 89 4.83 -29.34 -15.75
C SER A 89 6.07 -29.69 -16.56
N GLY A 90 7.04 -28.77 -16.56
CA GLY A 90 8.40 -29.10 -16.96
C GLY A 90 8.80 -30.38 -16.25
N ALA A 91 9.08 -31.42 -17.03
CA ALA A 91 9.52 -32.72 -16.53
C ALA A 91 10.84 -32.56 -15.77
N ASN A 92 10.77 -32.20 -14.49
CA ASN A 92 11.85 -32.45 -13.56
C ASN A 92 11.69 -33.92 -13.15
N LYS A 93 12.60 -34.75 -13.66
CA LYS A 93 12.80 -36.11 -13.18
C LYS A 93 13.31 -36.03 -11.75
N ASP A 94 12.43 -35.90 -10.77
CA ASP A 94 12.63 -36.36 -9.39
C ASP A 94 11.25 -36.38 -8.71
N GLY A 95 10.83 -37.57 -8.28
CA GLY A 95 9.45 -37.87 -7.92
C GLY A 95 9.01 -37.30 -6.58
N GLU A 96 8.43 -36.11 -6.60
CA GLU A 96 7.53 -35.64 -5.54
C GLU A 96 6.23 -35.11 -6.15
N ASP A 97 5.12 -35.77 -5.82
CA ASP A 97 3.76 -35.39 -6.20
C ASP A 97 3.45 -33.98 -5.67
N HIS A 98 3.28 -33.01 -6.56
CA HIS A 98 2.67 -31.72 -6.24
C HIS A 98 1.26 -31.70 -6.83
N GLN A 99 0.30 -31.96 -5.95
CA GLN A 99 -1.12 -31.91 -6.24
C GLN A 99 -1.49 -30.45 -6.57
N ALA A 100 -1.82 -30.18 -7.84
CA ALA A 100 -2.29 -28.88 -8.30
C ALA A 100 -3.58 -28.49 -7.56
N SER A 101 -3.42 -27.79 -6.45
CA SER A 101 -4.49 -27.13 -5.73
C SER A 101 -4.71 -25.77 -6.36
N LEU A 102 -5.88 -25.57 -6.99
CA LEU A 102 -6.36 -24.26 -7.44
C LEU A 102 -6.84 -23.37 -6.28
N GLU A 103 -6.67 -23.83 -5.04
CA GLU A 103 -6.66 -22.99 -3.84
C GLU A 103 -5.21 -22.89 -3.35
N GLY A 104 -4.45 -21.97 -3.93
CA GLY A 104 -3.07 -21.69 -3.55
C GLY A 104 -2.96 -20.33 -2.88
N ASP A 105 -3.28 -20.28 -1.58
CA ASP A 105 -2.41 -19.52 -0.67
C ASP A 105 -1.18 -20.43 -0.42
N ASP A 106 -0.01 -19.81 -0.33
CA ASP A 106 1.28 -20.41 0.05
C ASP A 106 2.01 -21.30 -0.97
N GLY A 107 2.74 -20.64 -1.88
CA GLY A 107 4.10 -21.03 -2.24
C GLY A 107 4.26 -22.12 -3.29
N LEU A 108 4.48 -21.72 -4.56
CA LEU A 108 5.48 -22.25 -5.51
C LEU A 108 5.27 -21.64 -6.91
N CYS A 109 5.64 -20.36 -7.06
CA CYS A 109 6.36 -19.76 -8.20
C CYS A 109 6.58 -18.29 -7.85
N GLY A 110 7.84 -17.84 -7.75
CA GLY A 110 8.23 -16.55 -7.17
C GLY A 110 7.86 -15.34 -8.02
N SER A 111 6.58 -14.97 -8.12
CA SER A 111 6.19 -13.66 -8.62
C SER A 111 6.36 -12.62 -7.49
N GLU A 112 7.45 -11.85 -7.49
CA GLU A 112 7.56 -10.65 -6.66
C GLU A 112 6.61 -9.57 -7.18
N ASP A 113 5.30 -9.80 -7.16
CA ASP A 113 4.35 -8.72 -7.46
C ASP A 113 4.59 -7.59 -6.45
N CYS A 114 4.61 -6.35 -6.94
CA CYS A 114 4.76 -5.16 -6.12
C CYS A 114 3.57 -4.23 -6.35
N LEU A 115 3.20 -3.52 -5.29
CA LEU A 115 2.27 -2.43 -5.36
C LEU A 115 3.05 -1.11 -5.30
N VAL A 116 2.94 -0.33 -6.37
CA VAL A 116 3.43 1.03 -6.47
C VAL A 116 2.26 1.97 -6.18
N GLN A 117 2.38 2.78 -5.14
CA GLN A 117 1.39 3.80 -4.82
C GLN A 117 2.02 5.18 -4.95
N VAL A 118 1.51 5.98 -5.88
CA VAL A 118 1.92 7.35 -6.13
C VAL A 118 0.83 8.29 -5.62
N VAL A 119 1.22 9.28 -4.83
CA VAL A 119 0.31 10.32 -4.31
C VAL A 119 0.81 11.67 -4.83
N TYR A 120 0.07 12.25 -5.77
CA TYR A 120 0.39 13.53 -6.36
C TYR A 120 -0.31 14.66 -5.60
N HIS A 121 0.49 15.62 -5.12
CA HIS A 121 0.03 16.83 -4.47
C HIS A 121 0.15 18.02 -5.43
N PRO A 122 -0.96 18.61 -5.88
CA PRO A 122 -0.92 19.80 -6.72
C PRO A 122 -0.17 20.96 -6.02
N PRO A 123 0.63 21.77 -6.75
CA PRO A 123 1.26 22.96 -6.19
C PRO A 123 0.25 23.90 -5.53
N LYS A 124 0.64 24.54 -4.42
CA LYS A 124 -0.22 25.50 -3.70
C LYS A 124 -0.72 26.59 -4.65
N GLY A 125 -2.03 26.80 -4.67
CA GLY A 125 -2.68 27.79 -5.54
C GLY A 125 -3.02 27.29 -6.95
N THR A 126 -2.71 26.04 -7.28
CA THR A 126 -3.16 25.41 -8.53
C THR A 126 -4.37 24.51 -8.25
N VAL A 127 -5.37 24.58 -9.12
CA VAL A 127 -6.47 23.62 -9.17
C VAL A 127 -6.15 22.66 -10.31
N VAL A 128 -5.39 21.61 -10.00
CA VAL A 128 -5.12 20.57 -10.98
C VAL A 128 -6.31 19.62 -10.99
N GLN A 129 -7.00 19.59 -12.13
CA GLN A 129 -8.24 18.84 -12.25
C GLN A 129 -8.04 17.33 -12.46
N CYS A 130 -6.85 16.95 -12.93
CA CYS A 130 -6.53 15.60 -13.41
C CYS A 130 -5.10 15.22 -13.04
N LEU A 131 -4.84 13.92 -12.89
CA LEU A 131 -3.48 13.40 -12.76
C LEU A 131 -2.67 13.80 -14.01
N PRO A 132 -1.46 14.40 -13.89
CA PRO A 132 -0.64 14.74 -15.04
C PRO A 132 -0.32 13.49 -15.88
N PRO A 133 -0.66 13.44 -17.18
CA PRO A 133 -0.39 12.25 -18.02
C PRO A 133 1.09 11.86 -18.06
N ALA A 134 1.98 12.85 -17.99
CA ALA A 134 3.43 12.64 -17.92
C ALA A 134 3.86 11.85 -16.67
N LEU A 135 3.15 12.00 -15.54
CA LEU A 135 3.46 11.24 -14.32
C LEU A 135 3.19 9.74 -14.52
N LEU A 136 2.03 9.38 -15.06
CA LEU A 136 1.70 7.98 -15.37
C LEU A 136 2.69 7.40 -16.39
N LEU A 137 2.99 8.15 -17.46
CA LEU A 137 3.95 7.74 -18.48
C LEU A 137 5.33 7.44 -17.87
N ASN A 138 5.83 8.34 -17.02
CA ASN A 138 7.14 8.17 -16.39
C ASN A 138 7.18 6.96 -15.45
N VAL A 139 6.14 6.77 -14.63
CA VAL A 139 6.05 5.63 -13.72
C VAL A 139 6.03 4.31 -14.50
N CYS A 140 5.20 4.22 -15.54
CA CYS A 140 5.14 3.02 -16.39
C CYS A 140 6.44 2.78 -17.16
N SER A 141 7.07 3.84 -17.69
CA SER A 141 8.33 3.72 -18.42
C SER A 141 9.47 3.19 -17.55
N ILE A 142 9.60 3.70 -16.31
CA ILE A 142 10.60 3.22 -15.36
C ILE A 142 10.36 1.76 -15.01
N ALA A 143 9.11 1.38 -14.71
CA ALA A 143 8.75 0.00 -14.42
C ALA A 143 9.17 -0.94 -15.57
N THR A 144 8.77 -0.63 -16.80
CA THR A 144 9.10 -1.45 -17.97
C THR A 144 10.61 -1.54 -18.21
N ARG A 145 11.35 -0.44 -18.12
CA ARG A 145 12.81 -0.41 -18.32
C ARG A 145 13.58 -1.20 -17.26
N GLU A 146 12.98 -1.36 -16.08
CA GLU A 146 13.54 -2.15 -14.99
C GLU A 146 13.03 -3.60 -14.98
N GLY A 147 12.40 -4.07 -16.06
CA GLY A 147 11.95 -5.47 -16.19
C GLY A 147 10.64 -5.77 -15.44
N TRP A 148 9.83 -4.75 -15.16
CA TRP A 148 8.54 -4.89 -14.51
C TRP A 148 7.40 -4.69 -15.51
N SER A 149 6.48 -5.65 -15.57
CA SER A 149 5.23 -5.53 -16.31
C SER A 149 4.14 -4.88 -15.45
N VAL A 150 3.40 -3.93 -16.01
CA VAL A 150 2.25 -3.31 -15.34
C VAL A 150 1.03 -4.23 -15.47
N VAL A 151 0.58 -4.79 -14.35
CA VAL A 151 -0.55 -5.73 -14.27
C VAL A 151 -1.88 -5.01 -14.16
N SER A 152 -1.96 -3.95 -13.36
CA SER A 152 -3.18 -3.16 -13.19
C SER A 152 -2.84 -1.73 -12.81
N VAL A 153 -3.70 -0.78 -13.22
CA VAL A 153 -3.62 0.63 -12.85
C VAL A 153 -4.97 1.08 -12.32
N VAL A 154 -4.98 1.67 -11.13
CA VAL A 154 -6.18 2.23 -10.51
C VAL A 154 -5.89 3.66 -10.12
N HIS A 155 -6.74 4.58 -10.55
CA HIS A 155 -6.70 5.97 -10.13
C HIS A 155 -7.83 6.26 -9.15
N PHE A 156 -7.52 6.95 -8.07
CA PHE A 156 -8.46 7.35 -7.04
C PHE A 156 -8.23 8.81 -6.63
N ASN A 157 -9.32 9.53 -6.37
CA ASN A 157 -9.29 10.94 -5.97
C ASN A 157 -10.27 11.17 -4.80
N PRO A 158 -9.83 11.02 -3.54
CA PRO A 158 -10.73 11.00 -2.40
C PRO A 158 -11.35 12.36 -2.03
N ASP A 159 -10.66 13.48 -2.31
CA ASP A 159 -10.93 14.75 -1.62
C ASP A 159 -11.09 15.93 -2.60
N ALA A 160 -12.33 16.24 -3.00
CA ALA A 160 -12.67 17.53 -3.59
C ALA A 160 -12.69 18.64 -2.51
N PRO A 161 -12.18 19.87 -2.75
CA PRO A 161 -11.65 20.43 -4.00
C PRO A 161 -10.11 20.54 -4.08
N LEU A 162 -9.36 19.89 -3.18
CA LEU A 162 -7.89 19.91 -3.14
C LEU A 162 -7.24 18.75 -3.91
N TRP A 163 -8.02 18.09 -4.77
CA TRP A 163 -7.76 16.82 -5.47
C TRP A 163 -6.33 16.29 -5.34
N VAL A 164 -6.11 15.53 -4.28
CA VAL A 164 -4.93 14.69 -4.14
C VAL A 164 -5.17 13.47 -5.02
N HIS A 165 -4.35 13.29 -6.05
CA HIS A 165 -4.51 12.17 -6.97
C HIS A 165 -3.68 10.99 -6.48
N SER A 166 -4.34 9.87 -6.16
CA SER A 166 -3.68 8.62 -5.85
C SER A 166 -3.71 7.68 -7.04
N LEU A 167 -2.53 7.27 -7.50
CA LEU A 167 -2.35 6.29 -8.56
C LEU A 167 -1.76 5.03 -7.95
N GLN A 168 -2.41 3.90 -8.15
CA GLN A 168 -1.98 2.60 -7.66
C GLN A 168 -1.71 1.68 -8.85
N LEU A 169 -0.50 1.13 -8.93
CA LEU A 169 -0.11 0.16 -9.95
C LEU A 169 0.28 -1.14 -9.27
N ARG A 170 -0.25 -2.26 -9.76
CA ARG A 170 0.33 -3.57 -9.49
C ARG A 170 1.32 -3.85 -10.62
N VAL A 171 2.56 -4.14 -10.25
CA VAL A 171 3.62 -4.50 -11.20
C VAL A 171 4.13 -5.91 -10.88
N ARG A 172 4.54 -6.64 -11.90
CA ARG A 172 5.07 -8.00 -11.80
C ARG A 172 6.44 -8.05 -12.42
N GLN A 173 7.41 -8.60 -11.69
CA GLN A 173 8.73 -8.83 -12.25
C GLN A 173 8.64 -9.87 -13.37
N THR A 174 9.07 -9.49 -14.56
CA THR A 174 9.13 -10.39 -15.72
C THR A 174 10.59 -10.70 -15.99
N GLY A 175 11.01 -11.95 -15.76
CA GLY A 175 12.40 -12.38 -15.95
C GLY A 175 12.92 -12.30 -17.40
N ASP A 176 12.01 -12.16 -18.36
CA ASP A 176 12.31 -12.28 -19.79
C ASP A 176 12.45 -10.94 -20.53
N PHE A 177 12.28 -9.80 -19.84
CA PHE A 177 12.41 -8.48 -20.48
C PHE A 177 13.82 -7.93 -20.30
N LEU A 178 14.61 -7.96 -21.38
CA LEU A 178 15.89 -7.25 -21.50
C LEU A 178 15.59 -5.83 -22.01
N PRO A 179 15.81 -4.77 -21.21
CA PRO A 179 15.59 -3.40 -21.70
C PRO A 179 16.54 -3.08 -22.86
N GLU A 180 16.02 -2.46 -23.92
CA GLU A 180 16.82 -2.01 -25.08
C GLU A 180 17.96 -1.07 -24.67
N GLU A 181 17.74 -0.25 -23.62
CA GLU A 181 18.76 0.57 -22.98
C GLU A 181 18.56 0.60 -21.45
N SER A 182 19.48 -0.03 -20.71
CA SER A 182 19.55 0.12 -19.25
C SER A 182 19.69 1.61 -18.91
N ILE A 183 18.95 2.09 -17.91
CA ILE A 183 19.16 3.45 -17.39
C ILE A 183 20.58 3.49 -16.79
N GLN A 184 21.50 4.20 -17.47
CA GLN A 184 22.84 4.48 -16.96
C GLN A 184 22.70 5.51 -15.85
N ASP A 185 22.72 5.04 -14.60
CA ASP A 185 22.69 5.92 -13.43
C ASP A 185 23.98 5.77 -12.63
N ASP A 186 24.81 6.82 -12.66
CA ASP A 186 26.02 6.97 -11.83
C ASP A 186 25.68 7.19 -10.34
N ILE A 187 24.42 7.48 -10.03
CA ILE A 187 23.95 7.95 -8.71
C ILE A 187 23.68 6.79 -7.75
N TYR A 188 23.14 5.69 -8.26
CA TYR A 188 22.78 4.53 -7.46
C TYR A 188 23.74 3.40 -7.78
N ASN A 189 24.85 3.37 -7.05
CA ASN A 189 25.91 2.37 -7.09
C ASN A 189 25.37 1.01 -7.59
N ALA A 190 25.50 0.73 -8.89
CA ALA A 190 24.77 -0.35 -9.57
C ALA A 190 25.08 -1.75 -8.98
N ALA A 191 26.19 -1.85 -8.24
CA ALA A 191 26.58 -3.02 -7.47
C ALA A 191 25.69 -3.33 -6.25
N SER A 192 24.93 -2.35 -5.73
CA SER A 192 24.14 -2.51 -4.49
C SER A 192 22.70 -2.93 -4.73
N HIS A 193 22.13 -2.62 -5.90
CA HIS A 193 20.74 -2.92 -6.25
C HIS A 193 20.63 -3.37 -7.72
N PRO A 194 20.41 -4.66 -7.98
CA PRO A 194 20.34 -5.17 -9.35
C PRO A 194 19.10 -4.66 -10.09
N VAL A 195 19.17 -4.63 -11.42
CA VAL A 195 18.02 -4.38 -12.32
C VAL A 195 16.92 -5.40 -12.00
N GLY A 196 15.67 -4.94 -12.00
CA GLY A 196 14.54 -5.78 -11.58
C GLY A 196 14.36 -5.92 -10.08
N SER A 197 15.19 -5.30 -9.24
CA SER A 197 14.94 -5.27 -7.80
C SER A 197 13.92 -4.20 -7.40
N ARG A 198 13.06 -4.53 -6.43
CA ARG A 198 12.07 -3.59 -5.87
C ARG A 198 12.71 -2.31 -5.33
N GLN A 199 13.88 -2.43 -4.70
CA GLN A 199 14.59 -1.30 -4.11
C GLN A 199 15.07 -0.32 -5.19
N ARG A 200 15.59 -0.83 -6.31
CA ARG A 200 15.98 0.00 -7.46
C ARG A 200 14.77 0.69 -8.08
N LEU A 201 13.67 -0.04 -8.27
CA LEU A 201 12.41 0.54 -8.75
C LEU A 201 11.93 1.69 -7.85
N TYR A 202 11.95 1.51 -6.52
CA TYR A 202 11.60 2.56 -5.56
C TYR A 202 12.47 3.82 -5.73
N LEU A 203 13.80 3.67 -5.80
CA LEU A 203 14.73 4.79 -5.88
C LEU A 203 14.55 5.62 -7.16
N LEU A 204 14.38 4.95 -8.30
CA LEU A 204 14.14 5.61 -9.60
C LEU A 204 12.80 6.35 -9.63
N LEU A 205 11.75 5.71 -9.12
CA LEU A 205 10.44 6.34 -9.01
C LEU A 205 10.46 7.52 -8.03
N GLN A 206 11.19 7.39 -6.92
CA GLN A 206 11.29 8.43 -5.89
C GLN A 206 11.86 9.72 -6.49
N GLU A 207 12.91 9.61 -7.29
CA GLU A 207 13.52 10.77 -7.94
C GLU A 207 12.55 11.48 -8.89
N VAL A 208 11.86 10.74 -9.76
CA VAL A 208 10.93 11.33 -10.73
C VAL A 208 9.68 11.88 -10.05
N CYS A 209 9.13 11.18 -9.07
CA CYS A 209 7.97 11.63 -8.32
C CYS A 209 8.29 12.91 -7.55
N HIS A 210 9.46 12.98 -6.90
CA HIS A 210 9.87 14.16 -6.14
C HIS A 210 9.94 15.43 -7.01
N ARG A 211 10.49 15.34 -8.23
CA ARG A 211 10.60 16.48 -9.15
C ARG A 211 9.25 17.10 -9.53
N VAL A 212 8.17 16.32 -9.48
CA VAL A 212 6.82 16.79 -9.82
C VAL A 212 5.93 17.03 -8.61
N GLY A 213 6.45 16.93 -7.38
CA GLY A 213 5.65 17.07 -6.16
C GLY A 213 4.75 15.86 -5.87
N ALA A 214 5.11 14.68 -6.37
CA ALA A 214 4.49 13.42 -6.02
C ALA A 214 5.34 12.65 -5.00
N GLU A 215 4.66 11.86 -4.18
CA GLU A 215 5.26 10.90 -3.26
C GLU A 215 5.03 9.49 -3.82
N VAL A 216 5.95 8.57 -3.56
CA VAL A 216 5.83 7.17 -4.00
C VAL A 216 6.16 6.22 -2.88
N VAL A 217 5.40 5.13 -2.81
CA VAL A 217 5.66 3.97 -1.97
C VAL A 217 5.66 2.74 -2.87
N VAL A 218 6.68 1.90 -2.73
CA VAL A 218 6.73 0.59 -3.38
C VAL A 218 6.77 -0.47 -2.29
N ARG A 219 5.80 -1.37 -2.29
CA ARG A 219 5.70 -2.46 -1.32
C ARG A 219 5.45 -3.79 -2.03
N PRO A 220 5.83 -4.94 -1.45
CA PRO A 220 5.38 -6.22 -1.96
C PRO A 220 3.84 -6.25 -2.01
N TYR A 221 3.33 -6.84 -3.07
CA TYR A 221 1.90 -7.10 -3.23
C TYR A 221 1.55 -8.32 -2.39
N GLU A 222 0.95 -8.06 -1.24
CA GLU A 222 0.21 -9.06 -0.50
C GLU A 222 -1.25 -8.88 -0.91
N ALA A 223 -1.91 -9.98 -1.31
CA ALA A 223 -3.37 -9.96 -1.47
C ALA A 223 -3.99 -9.35 -0.22
N PRO A 224 -5.09 -8.59 -0.31
CA PRO A 224 -5.73 -7.94 0.83
C PRO A 224 -6.32 -8.99 1.77
N SER A 225 -5.46 -9.67 2.51
CA SER A 225 -5.80 -10.41 3.69
C SER A 225 -6.18 -9.36 4.74
N LYS A 226 -7.23 -9.67 5.51
CA LYS A 226 -7.49 -8.96 6.78
C LYS A 226 -6.14 -8.81 7.51
N PRO A 227 -5.85 -7.66 8.16
CA PRO A 227 -4.58 -7.51 8.85
C PRO A 227 -4.34 -8.73 9.71
N LYS A 228 -3.14 -9.32 9.60
CA LYS A 228 -2.80 -10.55 10.31
C LYS A 228 -3.21 -10.39 11.78
N PRO A 229 -3.86 -11.40 12.40
CA PRO A 229 -4.24 -11.29 13.79
C PRO A 229 -3.01 -10.92 14.61
N LYS A 230 -3.09 -9.79 15.35
CA LYS A 230 -1.98 -9.11 16.09
C LYS A 230 -1.17 -8.07 15.31
N SER A 231 -1.80 -7.22 14.51
CA SER A 231 -1.12 -6.08 13.86
C SER A 231 -1.08 -4.85 14.78
N LEU A 232 0.10 -4.23 14.95
CA LEU A 232 0.35 -3.05 15.79
C LEU A 232 0.83 -1.88 14.94
N VAL A 233 0.22 -0.70 15.10
CA VAL A 233 0.74 0.56 14.56
C VAL A 233 1.24 1.42 15.71
N VAL A 234 2.49 1.85 15.61
CA VAL A 234 3.12 2.74 16.60
C VAL A 234 3.30 4.13 15.98
N PHE A 235 2.80 5.14 16.67
CA PHE A 235 2.94 6.53 16.29
C PHE A 235 3.91 7.28 17.21
N GLY A 236 4.66 8.22 16.63
CA GLY A 236 5.28 9.32 17.38
C GLY A 236 4.24 10.36 17.80
N LEU A 237 4.66 11.33 18.62
CA LEU A 237 3.78 12.40 19.09
C LEU A 237 3.92 13.70 18.27
N SER A 238 5.01 14.44 18.49
CA SER A 238 5.29 15.74 17.88
C SER A 238 5.43 15.59 16.36
N GLU A 239 4.81 16.49 15.60
CA GLU A 239 4.77 16.50 14.13
C GLU A 239 4.27 15.18 13.49
N VAL A 240 3.55 14.35 14.26
CA VAL A 240 2.97 13.08 13.81
C VAL A 240 1.48 13.04 14.16
N LEU A 241 1.14 12.79 15.43
CA LEU A 241 -0.25 12.83 15.91
C LEU A 241 -0.70 14.24 16.30
N VAL A 242 0.26 15.09 16.67
CA VAL A 242 0.07 16.51 17.00
C VAL A 242 0.88 17.33 16.00
N SER A 243 0.31 18.41 15.48
CA SER A 243 0.93 19.28 14.47
C SER A 243 1.94 20.29 15.01
N ASN A 244 2.27 20.20 16.29
CA ASN A 244 3.16 21.12 16.96
C ASN A 244 4.26 20.32 17.67
N ASP A 245 5.44 20.92 17.78
CA ASP A 245 6.50 20.42 18.67
C ASP A 245 6.08 20.64 20.14
N VAL A 246 5.85 19.54 20.85
CA VAL A 246 5.39 19.55 22.25
C VAL A 246 6.42 20.16 23.20
N LEU A 247 7.72 19.96 22.97
CA LEU A 247 8.77 20.57 23.81
C LEU A 247 8.83 22.08 23.61
N MET A 248 8.61 22.55 22.38
CA MET A 248 8.50 23.98 22.08
C MET A 248 7.32 24.60 22.84
N LEU A 249 6.15 23.94 22.82
CA LEU A 249 4.98 24.42 23.56
C LEU A 249 5.22 24.45 25.08
N LEU A 250 5.85 23.41 25.65
CA LEU A 250 6.20 23.36 27.07
C LEU A 250 7.13 24.51 27.47
N LEU A 251 8.20 24.75 26.70
CA LEU A 251 9.15 25.83 27.00
C LEU A 251 8.50 27.21 26.89
N LYS A 252 7.65 27.41 25.88
CA LYS A 252 6.91 28.66 25.71
C LYS A 252 5.97 28.93 26.88
N GLU A 253 5.23 27.92 27.34
CA GLU A 253 4.34 28.00 28.52
C GLU A 253 5.12 28.17 29.84
N ALA A 254 6.38 27.75 29.87
CA ALA A 254 7.31 27.99 30.98
C ALA A 254 8.03 29.36 30.90
N GLY A 255 7.78 30.15 29.85
CA GLY A 255 8.45 31.44 29.63
C GLY A 255 9.94 31.31 29.30
N LYS A 256 10.35 30.19 28.70
CA LYS A 256 11.74 29.89 28.31
C LYS A 256 11.96 30.13 26.81
N ASP A 257 13.19 30.48 26.45
CA ASP A 257 13.58 30.78 25.06
C ASP A 257 13.93 29.49 24.29
N TYR A 258 12.91 28.89 23.66
CA TYR A 258 13.08 27.70 22.83
C TYR A 258 14.01 27.93 21.63
N ASP A 259 13.81 29.03 20.89
CA ASP A 259 14.54 29.31 19.65
C ASP A 259 16.02 29.55 19.94
N GLY A 260 16.35 30.28 21.01
CA GLY A 260 17.73 30.50 21.44
C GLY A 260 18.44 29.21 21.83
N ILE A 261 17.77 28.32 22.59
CA ILE A 261 18.34 27.03 23.00
C ILE A 261 18.56 26.13 21.77
N ARG A 262 17.58 26.06 20.86
CA ARG A 262 17.68 25.24 19.66
C ARG A 262 18.78 25.72 18.71
N ALA A 263 18.90 27.03 18.50
CA ALA A 263 19.99 27.62 17.72
C ALA A 263 21.38 27.33 18.32
N GLN A 264 21.50 27.28 19.65
CA GLN A 264 22.75 26.86 20.31
C GLN A 264 23.05 25.38 20.10
N CYS A 265 22.05 24.51 20.17
CA CYS A 265 22.20 23.08 19.92
C CYS A 265 22.64 22.80 18.48
N GLU A 266 22.05 23.51 17.51
CA GLU A 266 22.41 23.43 16.09
C GLU A 266 23.84 23.92 15.84
N LYS A 267 24.25 25.04 16.45
CA LYS A 267 25.64 25.53 16.37
C LYS A 267 26.65 24.52 16.91
N GLN A 268 26.27 23.77 17.93
CA GLN A 268 27.10 22.73 18.54
C GLN A 268 26.99 21.37 17.83
N LYS A 269 26.16 21.27 16.77
CA LYS A 269 25.89 20.03 16.02
C LYS A 269 25.48 18.86 16.92
N LEU A 270 24.69 19.15 17.96
CA LEU A 270 24.16 18.13 18.87
C LEU A 270 23.21 17.18 18.13
N SER A 271 23.19 15.92 18.57
CA SER A 271 22.21 14.94 18.12
C SER A 271 20.78 15.31 18.57
N VAL A 272 19.78 14.63 17.99
CA VAL A 272 18.37 14.81 18.35
C VAL A 272 18.11 14.51 19.83
N ASN A 273 18.74 13.46 20.37
CA ASN A 273 18.61 13.09 21.77
C ASN A 273 19.26 14.13 22.70
N GLU A 274 20.48 14.58 22.38
CA GLU A 274 21.16 15.61 23.17
C GLU A 274 20.40 16.94 23.16
N THR A 275 19.85 17.32 22.01
CA THR A 275 19.00 18.50 21.88
C THR A 275 17.75 18.36 22.75
N SER A 276 17.10 17.20 22.72
CA SER A 276 15.91 16.92 23.55
C SER A 276 16.23 17.02 25.04
N HIS A 277 17.34 16.42 25.48
CA HIS A 277 17.80 16.53 26.87
C HIS A 277 18.07 17.97 27.30
N ARG A 278 18.66 18.80 26.42
CA ARG A 278 18.87 20.23 26.73
C ARG A 278 17.58 21.02 26.82
N LEU A 279 16.63 20.74 25.95
CA LEU A 279 15.30 21.38 25.99
C LEU A 279 14.54 20.99 27.27
N VAL A 280 14.63 19.73 27.69
CA VAL A 280 14.05 19.26 28.96
C VAL A 280 14.76 19.90 30.16
N ALA A 281 16.10 19.96 30.16
CA ALA A 281 16.86 20.61 31.23
C ALA A 281 16.50 22.10 31.38
N ALA A 282 16.20 22.80 30.27
CA ALA A 282 15.78 24.19 30.33
C ALA A 282 14.40 24.42 31.01
N LEU A 283 13.59 23.37 31.15
CA LEU A 283 12.34 23.40 31.91
C LEU A 283 12.57 23.38 33.43
N GLU A 284 13.81 23.25 33.91
CA GLU A 284 14.12 23.30 35.34
C GLU A 284 13.54 24.58 36.01
N GLY A 285 12.85 24.36 37.12
CA GLY A 285 12.16 25.38 37.90
C GLY A 285 10.81 25.83 37.34
N ALA A 286 10.36 25.27 36.21
CA ALA A 286 9.02 25.54 35.70
C ALA A 286 7.94 24.88 36.60
N PRO A 287 6.80 25.55 36.83
CA PRO A 287 5.73 24.98 37.66
C PRO A 287 5.07 23.78 36.97
N ARG A 288 4.60 22.81 37.75
CA ARG A 288 3.95 21.58 37.23
C ARG A 288 2.75 21.86 36.32
N ASP A 289 2.03 22.94 36.57
CA ASP A 289 0.83 23.32 35.83
C ASP A 289 1.09 23.66 34.35
N VAL A 290 2.35 23.92 33.95
CA VAL A 290 2.80 24.08 32.56
C VAL A 290 2.33 22.93 31.69
N VAL A 291 2.42 21.68 32.18
CA VAL A 291 1.99 20.49 31.43
C VAL A 291 0.49 20.57 31.13
N THR A 292 -0.31 21.01 32.09
CA THR A 292 -1.77 21.13 31.92
C THR A 292 -2.12 22.25 30.95
N ARG A 293 -1.39 23.38 31.00
CA ARG A 293 -1.55 24.48 30.02
C ARG A 293 -1.12 24.07 28.62
N THR A 294 -0.08 23.25 28.47
CA THR A 294 0.33 22.72 27.17
C THR A 294 -0.74 21.80 26.58
N ILE A 295 -1.36 20.94 27.39
CA ILE A 295 -2.45 20.04 26.94
C ILE A 295 -3.57 20.82 26.26
N SER A 296 -3.99 21.96 26.81
CA SER A 296 -5.08 22.76 26.23
C SER A 296 -4.73 23.45 24.90
N GLN A 297 -3.45 23.53 24.55
CA GLN A 297 -2.96 24.11 23.29
C GLN A 297 -2.59 23.07 22.23
N LEU A 298 -2.63 21.77 22.56
CA LEU A 298 -2.30 20.72 21.60
C LEU A 298 -3.26 20.77 20.41
N ARG A 299 -2.69 20.68 19.20
CA ARG A 299 -3.46 20.60 17.96
C ARG A 299 -3.18 19.27 17.32
N LEU A 300 -4.21 18.43 17.20
CA LEU A 300 -4.07 17.17 16.49
C LEU A 300 -3.79 17.41 15.00
N THR A 301 -2.94 16.56 14.44
CA THR A 301 -2.65 16.56 13.00
C THR A 301 -3.94 16.32 12.21
N LYS A 302 -4.13 17.08 11.13
CA LYS A 302 -5.30 16.93 10.25
C LYS A 302 -5.39 15.48 9.77
N GLY A 303 -6.53 14.83 10.02
CA GLY A 303 -6.76 13.44 9.64
C GLY A 303 -6.34 12.40 10.68
N ALA A 304 -5.64 12.76 11.76
CA ALA A 304 -5.18 11.82 12.78
C ALA A 304 -6.34 11.00 13.39
N LYS A 305 -7.46 11.65 13.72
CA LYS A 305 -8.68 10.97 14.20
C LYS A 305 -9.22 9.95 13.20
N LYS A 306 -9.32 10.34 11.91
CA LYS A 306 -9.82 9.46 10.84
C LYS A 306 -8.91 8.25 10.64
N VAL A 307 -7.60 8.45 10.60
CA VAL A 307 -6.61 7.38 10.45
C VAL A 307 -6.69 6.41 11.63
N CYS A 308 -6.70 6.91 12.86
CA CYS A 308 -6.81 6.05 14.05
C CYS A 308 -8.11 5.25 14.03
N GLN A 309 -9.25 5.88 13.74
CA GLN A 309 -10.54 5.20 13.64
C GLN A 309 -10.55 4.12 12.55
N ALA A 310 -10.02 4.42 11.37
CA ALA A 310 -9.93 3.45 10.27
C ALA A 310 -9.04 2.26 10.64
N LEU A 311 -7.87 2.50 11.26
CA LEU A 311 -6.98 1.43 11.71
C LEU A 311 -7.64 0.57 12.80
N LYS A 312 -8.35 1.17 13.77
CA LYS A 312 -9.10 0.38 14.77
C LYS A 312 -10.22 -0.44 14.14
N TYR A 313 -10.94 0.13 13.17
CA TYR A 313 -11.98 -0.58 12.42
C TYR A 313 -11.41 -1.78 11.67
N LEU A 314 -10.20 -1.64 11.12
CA LEU A 314 -9.47 -2.74 10.48
C LEU A 314 -8.93 -3.78 11.50
N GLY A 315 -8.96 -3.50 12.80
CA GLY A 315 -8.53 -4.44 13.86
C GLY A 315 -7.09 -4.26 14.34
N PHE A 316 -6.43 -3.16 13.99
CA PHE A 316 -5.10 -2.84 14.51
C PHE A 316 -5.15 -2.43 15.98
N LYS A 317 -4.12 -2.82 16.73
CA LYS A 317 -3.76 -2.17 17.99
C LYS A 317 -2.94 -0.92 17.71
N LEU A 318 -3.23 0.16 18.44
CA LEU A 318 -2.53 1.44 18.27
C LEU A 318 -1.72 1.77 19.51
N ALA A 319 -0.46 2.17 19.33
CA ALA A 319 0.40 2.65 20.39
C ALA A 319 0.98 4.03 20.07
N LEU A 320 1.17 4.84 21.11
CA LEU A 320 1.95 6.05 21.09
C LEU A 320 3.26 5.81 21.84
N ILE A 321 4.40 6.13 21.23
CA ILE A 321 5.71 6.13 21.90
C ILE A 321 6.37 7.48 21.67
N THR A 322 6.78 8.16 22.75
CA THR A 322 7.43 9.46 22.62
C THR A 322 8.41 9.74 23.76
N SER A 323 9.52 10.42 23.44
CA SER A 323 10.44 10.99 24.43
C SER A 323 10.27 12.50 24.61
N SER A 324 9.40 13.14 23.81
CA SER A 324 9.26 14.60 23.74
C SER A 324 8.15 15.17 24.63
N ALA A 325 7.50 14.34 25.45
CA ALA A 325 6.38 14.77 26.27
C ALA A 325 6.25 13.91 27.54
N SER A 326 5.59 14.45 28.55
CA SER A 326 5.27 13.71 29.78
C SER A 326 4.17 12.66 29.54
N GLN A 327 4.13 11.65 30.40
CA GLN A 327 3.09 10.62 30.39
C GLN A 327 1.66 11.18 30.44
N SER A 328 1.45 12.33 31.09
CA SER A 328 0.15 13.01 31.14
C SER A 328 -0.32 13.50 29.76
N ILE A 329 0.59 14.09 28.97
CA ILE A 329 0.29 14.54 27.61
C ILE A 329 -0.01 13.34 26.72
N ALA A 330 0.81 12.29 26.80
CA ALA A 330 0.63 11.08 26.01
C ALA A 330 -0.71 10.39 26.33
N ARG A 331 -1.12 10.32 27.60
CA ARG A 331 -2.44 9.80 28.02
C ARG A 331 -3.60 10.66 27.53
N HIS A 332 -3.43 11.98 27.47
CA HIS A 332 -4.46 12.86 26.91
C HIS A 332 -4.71 12.53 25.42
N VAL A 333 -3.64 12.46 24.62
CA VAL A 333 -3.72 12.10 23.19
C VAL A 333 -4.22 10.67 23.00
N GLN A 334 -3.80 9.73 23.85
CA GLN A 334 -4.33 8.36 23.89
C GLN A 334 -5.84 8.35 24.01
N SER A 335 -6.39 9.08 24.98
CA SER A 335 -7.83 9.15 25.20
C SER A 335 -8.55 9.83 24.05
N GLU A 336 -7.97 10.89 23.47
CA GLU A 336 -8.61 11.67 22.41
C GLU A 336 -8.66 10.92 21.07
N LEU A 337 -7.63 10.11 20.77
CA LEU A 337 -7.53 9.33 19.53
C LEU A 337 -7.95 7.87 19.69
N GLY A 338 -8.25 7.43 20.92
CA GLY A 338 -8.65 6.06 21.23
C GLY A 338 -7.51 5.03 21.10
N LEU A 339 -6.26 5.40 21.39
CA LEU A 339 -5.12 4.50 21.27
C LEU A 339 -5.13 3.43 22.38
N ASP A 340 -4.65 2.22 22.09
CA ASP A 340 -4.61 1.11 23.06
C ASP A 340 -3.47 1.28 24.07
N TYR A 341 -2.34 1.85 23.65
CA TYR A 341 -1.16 2.08 24.48
C TYR A 341 -0.61 3.50 24.32
N ALA A 342 -0.04 4.04 25.39
CA ALA A 342 0.77 5.26 25.34
C ALA A 342 1.93 5.16 26.32
N LEU A 343 3.14 5.19 25.79
CA LEU A 343 4.38 5.19 26.55
C LEU A 343 5.10 6.51 26.28
N ALA A 344 5.42 7.22 27.35
CA ALA A 344 6.23 8.41 27.26
C ALA A 344 7.27 8.47 28.37
N THR A 345 8.33 9.24 28.14
CA THR A 345 9.27 9.58 29.20
C THR A 345 8.56 10.45 30.24
N GLU A 346 8.85 10.23 31.52
CA GLU A 346 8.30 11.04 32.59
C GLU A 346 9.23 12.21 32.88
N ILE A 347 8.71 13.44 32.86
CA ILE A 347 9.45 14.62 33.29
C ILE A 347 9.38 14.67 34.81
N GLU A 348 10.53 14.62 35.47
CA GLU A 348 10.57 14.57 36.93
C GLU A 348 10.10 15.91 37.54
N VAL A 349 9.22 15.82 38.54
CA VAL A 349 8.71 16.94 39.32
C VAL A 349 9.11 16.73 40.78
N ASP A 350 9.74 17.74 41.38
CA ASP A 350 10.09 17.70 42.79
C ASP A 350 8.82 17.80 43.65
N PRO A 351 8.51 16.77 44.47
CA PRO A 351 7.30 16.75 45.30
C PRO A 351 7.27 17.83 46.39
N LYS A 352 8.41 18.42 46.75
CA LYS A 352 8.48 19.48 47.77
C LYS A 352 8.19 20.86 47.20
N THR A 353 8.64 21.11 45.97
CA THR A 353 8.52 22.42 45.34
C THR A 353 7.40 22.51 44.31
N ASP A 354 6.87 21.35 43.86
CA ASP A 354 5.91 21.21 42.75
C ASP A 354 6.42 21.84 41.43
N ARG A 355 7.74 21.73 41.21
CA ARG A 355 8.45 22.26 40.04
C ARG A 355 9.21 21.17 39.31
N ILE A 356 9.35 21.35 38.01
CA ILE A 356 10.09 20.45 37.12
C ILE A 356 11.59 20.50 37.49
N THR A 357 12.21 19.34 37.64
CA THR A 357 13.64 19.21 37.99
C THR A 357 14.57 19.35 36.79
N GLY A 358 14.02 19.27 35.57
CA GLY A 358 14.79 19.28 34.32
C GLY A 358 15.38 17.93 33.93
N LYS A 359 14.92 16.83 34.56
CA LYS A 359 15.34 15.46 34.25
C LYS A 359 14.23 14.64 33.58
#